data_AF-A0A9E5PT37-F1
#
_entry.id   AF-A0A9E5PT37-F1
#
_cell.length_a   1.000
_cell.length_b   1.000
_cell.length_c   1.000
_cell.angle_alpha   90.00
_cell.angle_beta   90.00
_cell.angle_gamma   90.00
#
_symmetry.space_group_name_H-M   'P 1'
#
loop_
_entity.id
_entity.type
_entity.pdbx_description
1 polymer ?
#
loop_
_entity_poly.entity_id
_entity_poly.type
_entity_poly.pdbx_seq_one_letter_code
_entity_poly.pdbx_strand_id
1 'polypeptide(L)'
;MPSVFLPDSAIEEQALEVQREMWDRQVSIWPGRQVHRLDCCDPWEVAKYLKFEVQEGDLSCPDIPYGMRLGGFLNRPARLIAIADQLKPRTKRFTLAHEIGHLLLHPGMHHHREMPIHGLGEPRDPVEPEEQQANHFAGCLLVPTSLLRRAFRGMFKVEYLALTDDVAYDLIGEDYMSLMNSSPHSLAFHRRVGAVERFRGKQFQSLVDLFQVHPTTMAIRLRQCGLVRR
;
A
#
# COMPACT_ATOMS: atom_id res chain seq x y z
N MET A 1 -1.51 8.89 26.40
CA MET A 1 -1.75 7.44 26.42
C MET A 1 -0.50 6.76 25.88
N PRO A 2 0.01 5.69 26.49
CA PRO A 2 1.15 4.97 25.92
C PRO A 2 0.76 4.39 24.55
N SER A 3 1.68 4.48 23.59
CA SER A 3 1.58 3.86 22.27
C SER A 3 1.26 2.37 22.42
N VAL A 4 0.16 1.90 21.84
CA VAL A 4 -0.18 0.48 21.85
C VAL A 4 0.57 -0.17 20.70
N PHE A 5 1.53 -1.02 21.04
CA PHE A 5 2.22 -1.83 20.05
C PHE A 5 1.27 -2.94 19.56
N LEU A 6 0.77 -2.82 18.32
CA LEU A 6 -0.05 -3.83 17.68
C LEU A 6 0.84 -4.74 16.83
N PRO A 7 0.71 -6.08 16.94
CA PRO A 7 1.44 -6.99 16.07
C PRO A 7 0.93 -6.89 14.63
N ASP A 8 1.82 -7.10 13.65
CA ASP A 8 1.51 -7.09 12.21
C ASP A 8 0.27 -7.94 11.85
N SER A 9 0.12 -9.11 12.49
CA SER A 9 -1.03 -9.98 12.26
C SER A 9 -2.37 -9.36 12.67
N ALA A 10 -2.39 -8.56 13.74
CA ALA A 10 -3.61 -7.86 14.17
C ALA A 10 -3.95 -6.71 13.21
N ILE A 11 -2.93 -6.02 12.70
CA ILE A 11 -3.11 -4.94 11.71
C ILE A 11 -3.62 -5.50 10.39
N GLU A 12 -3.08 -6.63 9.94
CA GLU A 12 -3.55 -7.33 8.75
C GLU A 12 -5.01 -7.82 8.92
N GLU A 13 -5.37 -8.37 10.09
CA GLU A 13 -6.77 -8.75 10.36
C GLU A 13 -7.70 -7.53 10.36
N GLN A 14 -7.27 -6.39 10.90
CA GLN A 14 -8.08 -5.16 10.86
C GLN A 14 -8.34 -4.68 9.42
N ALA A 15 -7.32 -4.73 8.55
CA ALA A 15 -7.49 -4.40 7.14
C ALA A 15 -8.43 -5.40 6.43
N LEU A 16 -8.33 -6.68 6.78
CA LEU A 16 -9.18 -7.73 6.24
C LEU A 16 -10.63 -7.61 6.72
N GLU A 17 -10.86 -7.21 7.96
CA GLU A 17 -12.20 -6.95 8.51
C GLU A 17 -12.90 -5.85 7.72
N VAL A 18 -12.22 -4.73 7.48
CA VAL A 18 -12.74 -3.65 6.62
C VAL A 18 -13.13 -4.19 5.23
N GLN A 19 -12.26 -4.98 4.60
CA GLN A 19 -12.55 -5.56 3.28
C GLN A 19 -13.77 -6.50 3.30
N ARG A 20 -13.93 -7.29 4.37
CA ARG A 20 -15.09 -8.18 4.56
C ARG A 20 -16.36 -7.37 4.75
N GLU A 21 -16.34 -6.33 5.58
CA GLU A 21 -17.50 -5.44 5.76
C GLU A 21 -17.92 -4.75 4.45
N MET A 22 -16.94 -4.25 3.68
CA MET A 22 -17.20 -3.66 2.36
C MET A 22 -17.82 -4.68 1.40
N TRP A 23 -17.35 -5.94 1.43
CA TRP A 23 -17.90 -7.02 0.62
C TRP A 23 -19.32 -7.40 1.03
N ASP A 24 -19.59 -7.52 2.33
CA ASP A 24 -20.89 -7.92 2.86
C ASP A 24 -21.95 -6.84 2.60
N ARG A 25 -21.53 -5.56 2.63
CA ARG A 25 -22.40 -4.40 2.36
C ARG A 25 -22.37 -3.95 0.90
N GLN A 26 -21.76 -4.71 -0.01
CA GLN A 26 -21.51 -4.28 -1.39
C GLN A 26 -22.77 -3.79 -2.13
N VAL A 27 -23.94 -4.41 -1.86
CA VAL A 27 -25.22 -4.03 -2.49
C VAL A 27 -25.69 -2.65 -2.01
N SER A 28 -25.41 -2.30 -0.75
CA SER A 28 -25.74 -0.99 -0.19
C SER A 28 -24.72 0.08 -0.57
N ILE A 29 -23.44 -0.28 -0.69
CA ILE A 29 -22.36 0.66 -1.02
C ILE A 29 -22.39 0.99 -2.52
N TRP A 30 -22.61 -0.04 -3.36
CA TRP A 30 -22.67 0.09 -4.81
C TRP A 30 -23.96 -0.54 -5.39
N PRO A 31 -25.12 0.11 -5.23
CA PRO A 31 -26.38 -0.41 -5.75
C PRO A 31 -26.33 -0.64 -7.27
N GLY A 32 -26.66 -1.86 -7.70
CA GLY A 32 -26.74 -2.22 -9.13
C GLY A 32 -25.41 -2.40 -9.85
N ARG A 33 -24.27 -2.33 -9.14
CA ARG A 33 -22.94 -2.54 -9.72
C ARG A 33 -22.46 -3.98 -9.50
N GLN A 34 -21.77 -4.55 -10.49
CA GLN A 34 -20.99 -5.77 -10.27
C GLN A 34 -19.69 -5.42 -9.53
N VAL A 35 -19.55 -5.93 -8.31
CA VAL A 35 -18.42 -5.62 -7.42
C VAL A 35 -17.39 -6.74 -7.45
N HIS A 36 -16.13 -6.39 -7.61
CA HIS A 36 -14.98 -7.28 -7.49
C HIS A 36 -14.30 -7.10 -6.14
N ARG A 37 -13.52 -8.11 -5.70
CA ARG A 37 -12.81 -8.04 -4.41
C ARG A 37 -11.84 -6.85 -4.30
N LEU A 38 -11.28 -6.39 -5.43
CA LEU A 38 -10.38 -5.22 -5.43
C LEU A 38 -11.14 -3.90 -5.22
N ASP A 39 -12.43 -3.82 -5.56
CA ASP A 39 -13.24 -2.62 -5.29
C ASP A 39 -13.40 -2.40 -3.77
N CYS A 40 -13.46 -3.49 -2.99
CA CYS A 40 -13.50 -3.45 -1.52
C CYS A 40 -12.19 -2.95 -0.88
N CYS A 41 -11.13 -2.79 -1.67
CA CYS A 41 -9.83 -2.29 -1.24
C CYS A 41 -9.63 -0.81 -1.60
N ASP A 42 -10.63 -0.15 -2.20
CA ASP A 42 -10.52 1.25 -2.58
C ASP A 42 -10.62 2.17 -1.35
N PRO A 43 -9.58 2.96 -1.03
CA PRO A 43 -9.58 3.75 0.18
C PRO A 43 -10.59 4.91 0.15
N TRP A 44 -11.04 5.40 -1.01
CA TRP A 44 -12.12 6.40 -1.07
C TRP A 44 -13.45 5.83 -0.64
N GLU A 45 -13.75 4.61 -1.11
CA GLU A 45 -15.00 3.93 -0.76
C GLU A 45 -14.99 3.50 0.71
N VAL A 46 -13.83 3.07 1.23
CA VAL A 46 -13.65 2.80 2.65
C VAL A 46 -13.84 4.06 3.49
N ALA A 47 -13.22 5.19 3.13
CA ALA A 47 -13.41 6.46 3.85
C ALA A 47 -14.88 6.89 3.88
N LYS A 48 -15.56 6.79 2.72
CA LYS A 48 -16.99 7.06 2.59
C LYS A 48 -17.84 6.13 3.46
N TYR A 49 -17.52 4.84 3.50
CA TYR A 49 -18.19 3.86 4.37
C TYR A 49 -18.02 4.19 5.86
N LEU A 50 -16.82 4.62 6.25
CA LEU A 50 -16.51 5.12 7.61
C LEU A 50 -17.14 6.50 7.89
N LYS A 51 -17.85 7.07 6.89
CA LYS A 51 -18.50 8.38 6.88
C LYS A 51 -17.50 9.51 7.18
N PHE A 52 -16.33 9.43 6.56
CA PHE A 52 -15.37 10.53 6.48
C PHE A 52 -15.45 11.16 5.10
N GLU A 53 -15.48 12.49 5.07
CA GLU A 53 -15.31 13.25 3.83
C GLU A 53 -13.83 13.22 3.44
N VAL A 54 -13.56 13.06 2.15
CA VAL A 54 -12.21 13.14 1.60
C VAL A 54 -12.11 14.37 0.71
N GLN A 55 -11.19 15.27 1.02
CA GLN A 55 -10.94 16.47 0.22
C GLN A 55 -9.52 16.46 -0.32
N GLU A 56 -9.36 16.81 -1.60
CA GLU A 56 -8.04 17.06 -2.19
C GLU A 56 -7.79 18.57 -2.23
N GLY A 57 -6.58 19.00 -1.88
CA GLY A 57 -6.22 20.42 -1.93
C GLY A 57 -4.76 20.69 -1.59
N ASP A 58 -4.37 21.97 -1.62
CA ASP A 58 -3.05 22.39 -1.18
C ASP A 58 -2.98 22.33 0.36
N LEU A 59 -2.12 21.45 0.87
CA LEU A 59 -1.88 21.28 2.31
C LEU A 59 -0.64 22.05 2.76
N SER A 60 -0.43 23.24 2.21
CA SER A 60 0.60 24.16 2.68
C SER A 60 0.25 24.67 4.08
N CYS A 61 1.20 24.59 5.01
CA CYS A 61 1.03 25.06 6.38
C CYS A 61 2.14 26.08 6.70
N PRO A 62 1.80 27.27 7.22
CA PRO A 62 2.80 28.29 7.60
C PRO A 62 3.79 27.80 8.66
N ASP A 63 3.37 26.86 9.51
CA ASP A 63 4.18 26.28 10.59
C ASP A 63 5.14 25.19 10.12
N ILE A 64 5.06 24.80 8.84
CA ILE A 64 5.96 23.82 8.24
C ILE A 64 7.06 24.56 7.47
N PRO A 65 8.34 24.19 7.63
CA PRO A 65 9.45 24.85 6.93
C PRO A 65 9.18 25.01 5.44
N TYR A 66 9.48 26.21 4.91
CA TYR A 66 9.27 26.58 3.52
C TYR A 66 9.83 25.50 2.57
N GLY A 67 8.93 24.81 1.86
CA GLY A 67 9.26 23.72 0.95
C GLY A 67 8.78 22.32 1.35
N MET A 68 8.34 22.10 2.60
CA MET A 68 7.65 20.86 2.99
C MET A 68 6.13 21.03 2.84
N ARG A 69 5.48 20.08 2.16
CA ARG A 69 4.02 20.02 1.97
C ARG A 69 3.49 18.70 2.51
N LEU A 70 2.49 18.74 3.40
CA LEU A 70 1.89 17.52 3.96
C LEU A 70 1.37 16.60 2.83
N GLY A 71 1.52 15.30 3.01
CA GLY A 71 0.94 14.30 2.11
C GLY A 71 -0.55 14.09 2.36
N GLY A 72 -0.90 13.98 3.64
CA GLY A 72 -2.24 13.75 4.15
C GLY A 72 -2.47 14.41 5.50
N PHE A 73 -3.75 14.52 5.88
CA PHE A 73 -4.17 15.06 7.17
C PHE A 73 -5.51 14.46 7.60
N LEU A 74 -5.59 14.00 8.85
CA LEU A 74 -6.82 13.51 9.48
C LEU A 74 -7.35 14.48 10.54
N ASN A 75 -8.62 14.87 10.40
CA ASN A 75 -9.39 15.63 11.37
C ASN A 75 -10.62 14.84 11.81
N ARG A 76 -10.52 14.14 12.95
CA ARG A 76 -11.61 13.32 13.48
C ARG A 76 -12.85 14.13 13.89
N PRO A 77 -12.75 15.25 14.63
CA PRO A 77 -13.92 16.06 14.98
C PRO A 77 -14.71 16.53 13.76
N ALA A 78 -14.03 16.93 12.69
CA ALA A 78 -14.66 17.37 11.45
C ALA A 78 -15.06 16.21 10.52
N ARG A 79 -14.72 14.96 10.86
CA ARG A 79 -14.87 13.77 10.00
C ARG A 79 -14.27 13.97 8.61
N LEU A 80 -13.08 14.56 8.54
CA LEU A 80 -12.41 14.94 7.31
C LEU A 80 -11.04 14.27 7.20
N ILE A 81 -10.73 13.73 6.02
CA ILE A 81 -9.38 13.38 5.60
C ILE A 81 -9.02 14.28 4.41
N ALA A 82 -7.93 15.02 4.51
CA ALA A 82 -7.43 15.84 3.43
C ALA A 82 -6.19 15.19 2.79
N ILE A 83 -6.09 15.24 1.47
CA ILE A 83 -5.00 14.67 0.69
C ILE A 83 -4.41 15.76 -0.20
N ALA A 84 -3.08 15.82 -0.29
CA ALA A 84 -2.41 16.77 -1.16
C ALA A 84 -2.75 16.56 -2.64
N ASP A 85 -3.22 17.60 -3.32
CA ASP A 85 -3.67 17.53 -4.72
C ASP A 85 -2.52 17.23 -5.70
N GLN A 86 -1.29 17.64 -5.39
CA GLN A 86 -0.10 17.45 -6.21
C GLN A 86 0.41 16.00 -6.24
N LEU A 87 -0.11 15.13 -5.37
CA LEU A 87 0.33 13.73 -5.30
C LEU A 87 -0.14 12.95 -6.53
N LYS A 88 0.69 12.01 -7.00
CA LYS A 88 0.32 11.09 -8.08
C LYS A 88 -0.81 10.16 -7.61
N PRO A 89 -1.67 9.63 -8.52
CA PRO A 89 -2.83 8.82 -8.14
C PRO A 89 -2.53 7.66 -7.18
N ARG A 90 -1.46 6.90 -7.44
CA ARG A 90 -1.05 5.77 -6.57
C ARG A 90 -0.55 6.23 -5.20
N THR A 91 0.07 7.41 -5.15
CA THR A 91 0.51 8.02 -3.89
C THR A 91 -0.70 8.49 -3.10
N LYS A 92 -1.68 9.16 -3.72
CA LYS A 92 -2.95 9.52 -3.08
C LYS A 92 -3.66 8.31 -2.48
N ARG A 93 -3.72 7.18 -3.23
CA ARG A 93 -4.29 5.92 -2.73
C ARG A 93 -3.59 5.44 -1.46
N PHE A 94 -2.26 5.46 -1.45
CA PHE A 94 -1.48 5.04 -0.29
C PHE A 94 -1.66 5.98 0.90
N THR A 95 -1.53 7.30 0.69
CA THR A 95 -1.76 8.33 1.71
C THR A 95 -3.15 8.22 2.32
N LEU A 96 -4.21 8.10 1.52
CA LEU A 96 -5.57 7.95 2.07
C LEU A 96 -5.73 6.64 2.87
N ALA A 97 -5.17 5.54 2.38
CA ALA A 97 -5.17 4.27 3.12
C ALA A 97 -4.37 4.36 4.44
N HIS A 98 -3.30 5.15 4.47
CA HIS A 98 -2.50 5.44 5.66
C HIS A 98 -3.32 6.23 6.69
N GLU A 99 -4.01 7.30 6.27
CA GLU A 99 -4.88 8.09 7.15
C GLU A 99 -6.05 7.25 7.71
N ILE A 100 -6.59 6.32 6.92
CA ILE A 100 -7.57 5.33 7.41
C ILE A 100 -6.94 4.38 8.44
N GLY A 101 -5.67 4.01 8.26
CA GLY A 101 -4.90 3.27 9.26
C GLY A 101 -4.82 4.01 10.58
N HIS A 102 -4.49 5.31 10.55
CA HIS A 102 -4.56 6.16 11.75
C HIS A 102 -5.96 6.19 12.35
N LEU A 103 -6.99 6.39 11.51
CA LEU A 103 -8.38 6.43 11.93
C LEU A 103 -8.78 5.19 12.74
N LEU A 104 -8.44 4.00 12.26
CA LEU A 104 -8.88 2.72 12.81
C LEU A 104 -7.99 2.19 13.94
N LEU A 105 -6.67 2.30 13.81
CA LEU A 105 -5.72 1.71 14.77
C LEU A 105 -5.46 2.62 15.96
N HIS A 106 -5.58 3.93 15.78
CA HIS A 106 -5.13 4.93 16.77
C HIS A 106 -6.27 5.86 17.24
N PRO A 107 -7.38 5.33 17.80
CA PRO A 107 -8.59 6.11 18.08
C PRO A 107 -8.38 7.28 19.05
N GLY A 108 -7.33 7.26 19.87
CA GLY A 108 -6.95 8.34 20.78
C GLY A 108 -6.25 9.54 20.12
N MET A 109 -5.92 9.46 18.84
CA MET A 109 -5.21 10.52 18.11
C MET A 109 -6.21 11.47 17.42
N HIS A 110 -6.47 12.63 18.01
CA HIS A 110 -7.51 13.56 17.50
C HIS A 110 -7.16 14.25 16.18
N HIS A 111 -5.86 14.53 15.97
CA HIS A 111 -5.31 15.14 14.77
C HIS A 111 -4.02 14.40 14.38
N HIS A 112 -3.87 14.13 13.09
CA HIS A 112 -2.64 13.60 12.52
C HIS A 112 -2.23 14.40 11.29
N ARG A 113 -0.94 14.69 11.15
CA ARG A 113 -0.35 15.40 10.02
C ARG A 113 0.74 14.53 9.42
N GLU A 114 0.52 13.95 8.24
CA GLU A 114 1.56 13.23 7.53
C GLU A 114 2.53 14.23 6.87
N MET A 115 3.69 14.43 7.48
CA MET A 115 4.80 15.16 6.85
C MET A 115 5.26 14.38 5.61
N PRO A 116 5.59 15.05 4.49
CA PRO A 116 6.07 14.35 3.31
C PRO A 116 7.38 13.65 3.68
N ILE A 117 7.36 12.32 3.77
CA ILE A 117 8.58 11.55 3.81
C ILE A 117 9.32 11.87 2.49
N HIS A 118 10.53 12.41 2.63
CA HIS A 118 11.38 12.84 1.53
C HIS A 118 11.50 11.79 0.41
N GLY A 119 10.62 11.86 -0.58
CA GLY A 119 10.66 11.01 -1.75
C GLY A 119 10.52 9.52 -1.43
N LEU A 120 10.15 8.75 -2.43
CA LEU A 120 10.12 7.29 -2.36
C LEU A 120 11.55 6.72 -2.50
N GLY A 121 12.54 7.39 -1.89
CA GLY A 121 13.87 6.85 -1.62
C GLY A 121 13.75 5.74 -0.57
N GLU A 122 14.78 4.91 -0.40
CA GLU A 122 14.70 3.75 0.51
C GLU A 122 14.03 4.13 1.83
N PRO A 123 12.97 3.39 2.25
CA PRO A 123 12.22 3.75 3.44
C PRO A 123 13.21 3.77 4.60
N ARG A 124 13.51 4.96 5.11
CA ARG A 124 13.79 5.04 6.53
C ARG A 124 12.46 4.73 7.17
N ASP A 125 12.39 3.57 7.81
CA ASP A 125 11.22 3.21 8.59
C ASP A 125 10.91 4.40 9.52
N PRO A 126 9.66 4.89 9.54
CA PRO A 126 9.29 5.97 10.44
C PRO A 126 9.74 5.61 11.86
N VAL A 127 10.31 6.56 12.60
CA VAL A 127 10.78 6.27 13.97
C VAL A 127 9.60 5.99 14.90
N GLU A 128 8.42 6.53 14.58
CA GLU A 128 7.20 6.42 15.38
C GLU A 128 6.43 5.12 15.05
N PRO A 129 6.13 4.27 16.06
CA PRO A 129 5.39 3.03 15.85
C PRO A 129 4.03 3.23 15.17
N GLU A 130 3.31 4.30 15.48
CA GLU A 130 2.00 4.61 14.93
C GLU A 130 2.05 4.76 13.40
N GLU A 131 3.07 5.46 12.89
CA GLU A 131 3.32 5.63 11.45
C GLU A 131 3.68 4.30 10.77
N GLN A 132 4.48 3.46 11.42
CA GLN A 132 4.80 2.13 10.91
C GLN A 132 3.55 1.26 10.79
N GLN A 133 2.69 1.29 11.82
CA GLN A 133 1.44 0.54 11.85
C GLN A 133 0.44 1.06 10.79
N ALA A 134 0.31 2.38 10.63
CA ALA A 134 -0.52 2.98 9.59
C ALA A 134 -0.02 2.64 8.17
N ASN A 135 1.30 2.67 7.94
CA ASN A 135 1.91 2.22 6.69
C ASN A 135 1.67 0.74 6.42
N HIS A 136 1.78 -0.10 7.44
CA HIS A 136 1.51 -1.53 7.32
C HIS A 136 0.03 -1.78 6.98
N PHE A 137 -0.89 -1.11 7.69
CA PHE A 137 -2.32 -1.14 7.40
C PHE A 137 -2.61 -0.73 5.96
N ALA A 138 -2.05 0.39 5.48
CA ALA A 138 -2.25 0.86 4.11
C ALA A 138 -1.82 -0.19 3.07
N GLY A 139 -0.67 -0.84 3.31
CA GLY A 139 -0.20 -1.94 2.47
C GLY A 139 -1.13 -3.15 2.48
N CYS A 140 -1.66 -3.54 3.65
CA CYS A 140 -2.58 -4.67 3.80
C CYS A 140 -3.97 -4.37 3.22
N LEU A 141 -4.46 -3.14 3.36
CA LEU A 141 -5.72 -2.68 2.79
C LEU A 141 -5.66 -2.70 1.25
N LEU A 142 -4.61 -2.10 0.67
CA LEU A 142 -4.47 -1.95 -0.78
C LEU A 142 -4.01 -3.25 -1.47
N VAL A 143 -3.26 -4.10 -0.77
CA VAL A 143 -2.71 -5.35 -1.32
C VAL A 143 -3.01 -6.51 -0.35
N PRO A 144 -4.26 -7.02 -0.34
CA PRO A 144 -4.66 -8.10 0.55
C PRO A 144 -3.89 -9.38 0.24
N THR A 145 -3.42 -10.07 1.27
CA THR A 145 -2.56 -11.27 1.12
C THR A 145 -3.21 -12.34 0.24
N SER A 146 -4.50 -12.63 0.44
CA SER A 146 -5.20 -13.66 -0.33
C SER A 146 -5.29 -13.31 -1.82
N LEU A 147 -5.56 -12.04 -2.15
CA LEU A 147 -5.62 -11.55 -3.52
C LEU A 147 -4.24 -11.53 -4.17
N LEU A 148 -3.22 -11.09 -3.44
CA LEU A 148 -1.83 -11.05 -3.91
C LEU A 148 -1.33 -12.46 -4.22
N ARG A 149 -1.52 -13.43 -3.30
CA ARG A 149 -1.14 -14.83 -3.53
C ARG A 149 -1.83 -15.42 -4.75
N ARG A 150 -3.13 -15.15 -4.93
CA ARG A 150 -3.89 -15.63 -6.08
C ARG A 150 -3.38 -15.03 -7.39
N ALA A 151 -3.15 -13.73 -7.44
CA ALA A 151 -2.60 -13.05 -8.61
C ALA A 151 -1.19 -13.57 -8.93
N PHE A 152 -0.33 -13.66 -7.93
CA PHE A 152 1.04 -14.15 -8.04
C PHE A 152 1.10 -15.57 -8.62
N ARG A 153 0.35 -16.52 -8.05
CA ARG A 153 0.25 -17.90 -8.57
C ARG A 153 -0.31 -17.91 -9.99
N GLY A 154 -1.26 -17.03 -10.29
CA GLY A 154 -1.82 -16.86 -11.63
C GLY A 154 -0.77 -16.51 -12.67
N MET A 155 0.12 -15.57 -12.33
CA MET A 155 1.16 -15.01 -13.21
C MET A 155 2.40 -15.90 -13.31
N PHE A 156 3.00 -16.26 -12.16
CA PHE A 156 4.30 -16.93 -12.10
C PHE A 156 4.21 -18.45 -12.04
N LYS A 157 3.02 -19.02 -11.79
CA LYS A 157 2.77 -20.48 -11.69
C LYS A 157 3.63 -21.17 -10.63
N VAL A 158 4.04 -20.44 -9.60
CA VAL A 158 4.83 -20.92 -8.46
C VAL A 158 4.29 -20.31 -7.17
N GLU A 159 4.61 -20.94 -6.04
CA GLU A 159 4.24 -20.44 -4.72
C GLU A 159 5.09 -19.25 -4.26
N TYR A 160 6.36 -19.23 -4.66
CA TYR A 160 7.28 -18.14 -4.43
C TYR A 160 8.34 -18.11 -5.54
N LEU A 161 8.99 -16.95 -5.72
CA LEU A 161 10.16 -16.81 -6.56
C LEU A 161 11.42 -16.61 -5.71
N ALA A 162 12.46 -17.38 -6.02
CA ALA A 162 13.80 -17.18 -5.49
C ALA A 162 14.66 -16.43 -6.52
N LEU A 163 15.53 -15.55 -6.06
CA LEU A 163 16.50 -14.90 -6.94
C LEU A 163 17.52 -15.95 -7.41
N THR A 164 17.51 -16.24 -8.71
CA THR A 164 18.43 -17.13 -9.41
C THR A 164 18.77 -16.49 -10.75
N ASP A 165 19.86 -16.92 -11.39
CA ASP A 165 20.28 -16.38 -12.69
C ASP A 165 19.16 -16.48 -13.73
N ASP A 166 18.50 -17.65 -13.82
CA ASP A 166 17.38 -17.87 -14.74
C ASP A 166 16.21 -16.92 -14.46
N VAL A 167 15.82 -16.76 -13.18
CA VAL A 167 14.73 -15.85 -12.80
C VAL A 167 15.11 -14.39 -13.05
N ALA A 168 16.35 -14.01 -12.78
CA ALA A 168 16.84 -12.65 -13.02
C ALA A 168 16.86 -12.35 -14.52
N TYR A 169 17.32 -13.28 -15.34
CA TYR A 169 17.29 -13.17 -16.80
C TYR A 169 15.86 -13.11 -17.35
N ASP A 170 14.95 -13.95 -16.86
CA ASP A 170 13.53 -13.89 -17.22
C ASP A 170 12.90 -12.53 -16.90
N LEU A 171 13.37 -11.85 -15.85
CA LEU A 171 12.84 -10.58 -15.37
C LEU A 171 13.43 -9.36 -16.08
N ILE A 172 14.75 -9.29 -16.29
CA ILE A 172 15.44 -8.10 -16.84
C ILE A 172 16.36 -8.37 -18.04
N GLY A 173 16.42 -9.60 -18.53
CA GLY A 173 17.21 -9.97 -19.70
C GLY A 173 18.70 -9.90 -19.46
N GLU A 174 19.45 -9.34 -20.42
CA GLU A 174 20.91 -9.30 -20.41
C GLU A 174 21.50 -8.57 -19.18
N ASP A 175 20.74 -7.66 -18.57
CA ASP A 175 21.17 -6.94 -17.37
C ASP A 175 20.98 -7.74 -16.06
N TYR A 176 20.68 -9.05 -16.12
CA TYR A 176 20.38 -9.89 -14.93
C TYR A 176 21.41 -9.77 -13.79
N MET A 177 22.68 -9.53 -14.13
CA MET A 177 23.77 -9.33 -13.17
C MET A 177 23.54 -8.11 -12.26
N SER A 178 22.87 -7.04 -12.72
CA SER A 178 22.55 -5.89 -11.89
C SER A 178 21.61 -6.26 -10.72
N LEU A 179 20.69 -7.20 -10.98
CA LEU A 179 19.78 -7.72 -9.97
C LEU A 179 20.49 -8.66 -9.00
N MET A 180 21.34 -9.55 -9.53
CA MET A 180 22.16 -10.47 -8.73
C MET A 180 23.10 -9.73 -7.79
N ASN A 181 23.72 -8.65 -8.25
CA ASN A 181 24.69 -7.84 -7.50
C ASN A 181 24.05 -6.80 -6.57
N SER A 182 22.73 -6.63 -6.58
CA SER A 182 22.06 -5.68 -5.70
C SER A 182 22.25 -6.04 -4.21
N SER A 183 22.16 -5.09 -3.28
CA SER A 183 22.33 -5.39 -1.84
C SER A 183 21.27 -6.39 -1.34
N PRO A 184 21.62 -7.38 -0.48
CA PRO A 184 20.65 -8.33 0.10
C PRO A 184 19.47 -7.68 0.81
N HIS A 185 19.69 -6.50 1.41
CA HIS A 185 18.66 -5.74 2.10
C HIS A 185 17.80 -4.88 1.16
N SER A 186 18.20 -4.74 -0.10
CA SER A 186 17.47 -3.92 -1.07
C SER A 186 16.19 -4.60 -1.56
N LEU A 187 15.20 -3.77 -1.89
CA LEU A 187 13.95 -4.22 -2.50
C LEU A 187 14.05 -4.34 -4.04
N ALA A 188 15.24 -4.35 -4.64
CA ALA A 188 15.42 -4.33 -6.09
C ALA A 188 14.71 -5.53 -6.78
N PHE A 189 14.98 -6.75 -6.31
CA PHE A 189 14.32 -7.97 -6.80
C PHE A 189 12.81 -7.92 -6.64
N HIS A 190 12.33 -7.56 -5.45
CA HIS A 190 10.91 -7.45 -5.12
C HIS A 190 10.18 -6.43 -6.00
N ARG A 191 10.78 -5.24 -6.21
CA ARG A 191 10.24 -4.21 -7.10
C ARG A 191 10.15 -4.72 -8.53
N ARG A 192 11.18 -5.45 -9.00
CA ARG A 192 11.16 -5.98 -10.36
C ARG A 192 10.08 -7.05 -10.54
N VAL A 193 9.95 -7.99 -9.60
CA VAL A 193 8.88 -8.99 -9.64
C VAL A 193 7.50 -8.32 -9.64
N GLY A 194 7.30 -7.28 -8.84
CA GLY A 194 6.03 -6.55 -8.81
C GLY A 194 5.69 -5.81 -10.10
N ALA A 195 6.70 -5.28 -10.79
CA ALA A 195 6.54 -4.39 -11.95
C ALA A 195 6.69 -5.10 -13.32
N VAL A 196 7.00 -6.40 -13.34
CA VAL A 196 7.17 -7.12 -14.60
C VAL A 196 5.81 -7.39 -15.27
N GLU A 197 5.77 -7.27 -16.60
CA GLU A 197 4.58 -7.56 -17.42
C GLU A 197 4.75 -8.82 -18.27
N ARG A 198 5.93 -9.44 -18.20
CA ARG A 198 6.27 -10.66 -18.92
C ARG A 198 7.19 -11.55 -18.09
N PHE A 199 6.87 -12.82 -17.97
CA PHE A 199 7.74 -13.80 -17.32
C PHE A 199 7.62 -15.16 -18.03
N ARG A 200 8.75 -15.80 -18.36
CA ARG A 200 8.81 -17.09 -19.08
C ARG A 200 7.92 -17.13 -20.34
N GLY A 201 8.01 -16.06 -21.14
CA GLY A 201 7.26 -15.92 -22.39
C GLY A 201 5.76 -15.60 -22.25
N LYS A 202 5.21 -15.53 -21.03
CA LYS A 202 3.80 -15.16 -20.81
C LYS A 202 3.68 -13.68 -20.46
N GLN A 203 2.78 -12.99 -21.13
CA GLN A 203 2.44 -11.59 -20.83
C GLN A 203 1.25 -11.52 -19.88
N PHE A 204 1.26 -10.53 -18.98
CA PHE A 204 0.19 -10.24 -18.03
C PHE A 204 0.30 -8.79 -17.54
N GLN A 205 -0.81 -8.26 -17.01
CA GLN A 205 -0.77 -6.99 -16.28
C GLN A 205 0.12 -7.14 -15.03
N SER A 206 1.03 -6.19 -14.79
CA SER A 206 1.91 -6.23 -13.63
C SER A 206 1.12 -6.21 -12.31
N LEU A 207 1.70 -6.73 -11.22
CA LEU A 207 1.06 -6.64 -9.89
C LEU A 207 0.90 -5.18 -9.45
N VAL A 208 1.89 -4.35 -9.74
CA VAL A 208 1.86 -2.91 -9.45
C VAL A 208 0.63 -2.25 -10.11
N ASP A 209 0.31 -2.61 -11.35
CA ASP A 209 -0.84 -2.05 -12.06
C ASP A 209 -2.15 -2.73 -11.65
N LEU A 210 -2.16 -4.03 -11.40
CA LEU A 210 -3.35 -4.75 -10.93
C LEU A 210 -3.88 -4.19 -9.61
N PHE A 211 -2.98 -3.89 -8.67
CA PHE A 211 -3.32 -3.34 -7.35
C PHE A 211 -3.31 -1.81 -7.30
N GLN A 212 -2.87 -1.14 -8.38
CA GLN A 212 -2.76 0.33 -8.46
C GLN A 212 -1.93 0.94 -7.32
N VAL A 213 -0.79 0.33 -7.00
CA VAL A 213 0.11 0.76 -5.91
C VAL A 213 1.50 1.14 -6.42
N HIS A 214 2.28 1.85 -5.63
CA HIS A 214 3.67 2.15 -5.97
C HIS A 214 4.54 0.86 -6.00
N PRO A 215 5.56 0.75 -6.87
CA PRO A 215 6.45 -0.41 -6.89
C PRO A 215 7.08 -0.77 -5.54
N THR A 216 7.43 0.23 -4.73
CA THR A 216 7.96 0.02 -3.37
C THR A 216 6.90 -0.61 -2.46
N THR A 217 5.64 -0.16 -2.49
CA THR A 217 4.54 -0.76 -1.72
C THR A 217 4.34 -2.22 -2.08
N MET A 218 4.28 -2.53 -3.39
CA MET A 218 4.16 -3.90 -3.86
C MET A 218 5.37 -4.76 -3.42
N ALA A 219 6.58 -4.22 -3.51
CA ALA A 219 7.80 -4.92 -3.09
C ALA A 219 7.79 -5.29 -1.61
N ILE A 220 7.37 -4.36 -0.73
CA ILE A 220 7.22 -4.61 0.70
C ILE A 220 6.19 -5.72 0.94
N ARG A 221 5.04 -5.68 0.26
CA ARG A 221 3.97 -6.67 0.41
C ARG A 221 4.37 -8.06 -0.09
N LEU A 222 5.10 -8.14 -1.20
CA LEU A 222 5.68 -9.40 -1.70
C LEU A 222 6.64 -10.02 -0.68
N ARG A 223 7.48 -9.19 -0.03
CA ARG A 223 8.40 -9.61 1.04
C ARG A 223 7.63 -10.10 2.27
N GLN A 224 6.68 -9.32 2.78
CA GLN A 224 5.86 -9.66 3.94
C GLN A 224 5.07 -10.96 3.74
N CYS A 225 4.56 -11.19 2.53
CA CYS A 225 3.85 -12.43 2.19
C CYS A 225 4.78 -13.63 1.91
N GLY A 226 6.10 -13.44 1.91
CA GLY A 226 7.08 -14.48 1.60
C GLY A 226 6.98 -15.04 0.18
N LEU A 227 6.42 -14.25 -0.76
CA LEU A 227 6.21 -14.61 -2.17
C LEU A 227 7.47 -14.42 -3.00
N VAL A 228 8.36 -13.54 -2.56
CA VAL A 228 9.65 -13.28 -3.19
C VAL A 228 10.71 -13.45 -2.12
N ARG A 229 11.70 -14.29 -2.40
CA ARG A 229 12.77 -14.65 -1.49
C ARG A 229 14.08 -14.39 -2.19
N ARG A 230 14.99 -13.73 -1.50
CA ARG A 230 16.37 -13.60 -1.96
C ARG A 230 17.22 -14.61 -1.21
#